data_AF-A0A180GSM3-F1
#
_entry.id   AF-A0A180GSM3-F1
#
_cell.length_a   1.000
_cell.length_b   1.000
_cell.length_c   1.000
_cell.angle_alpha   90.00
_cell.angle_beta   90.00
_cell.angle_gamma   90.00
#
_symmetry.space_group_name_H-M   'P 1'
#
loop_
_entity.id
_entity.type
_entity.pdbx_description
1 polymer ?
#
loop_
_entity_poly.entity_id
_entity_poly.type
_entity_poly.pdbx_seq_one_letter_code
_entity_poly.pdbx_strand_id
1 'polypeptide(L)'
;MAAAARPAPSELPGGRKKGRISGSEVGFRRCAHRQIGFALSQAERPVLDAQPHPISSDEGSDQDQFDHRIDETFSIASSMGAGGPTSSTPNPFKVFDRSSKLKQKSRAVRKDIGRNRVTDYLRDEVAFGLVDRLRDIRRRYDQILEFGAGPGSLVKPLLDFYLPQKIVLTDSCPDLLWRDKEFCPSDVEISRVVMDEELVTLEPGSQECIMSCLSLHWVNDLPEFDCRCSSIHLSNRC
;
A
#
# COMPACT_ATOMS: atom_id res chain seq x y z
N MET A 1 79.47 -50.39 25.72
CA MET A 1 78.53 -49.84 24.72
C MET A 1 77.15 -50.42 24.99
N ALA A 2 76.17 -49.52 25.21
CA ALA A 2 74.69 -49.65 25.20
C ALA A 2 74.06 -50.92 25.82
N ALA A 3 73.49 -50.85 27.04
CA ALA A 3 72.10 -50.44 27.40
C ALA A 3 71.06 -51.55 27.07
N ALA A 4 70.20 -52.04 27.98
CA ALA A 4 69.35 -51.28 28.90
C ALA A 4 68.90 -52.09 30.15
N ALA A 5 68.81 -51.39 31.28
CA ALA A 5 67.98 -51.65 32.46
C ALA A 5 66.58 -51.02 32.20
N ARG A 6 65.42 -51.34 32.81
CA ARG A 6 64.93 -52.13 33.96
C ARG A 6 63.37 -52.22 33.81
N PRO A 7 62.63 -52.96 34.68
CA PRO A 7 61.27 -53.47 34.42
C PRO A 7 60.09 -52.63 35.00
N ALA A 8 58.85 -53.13 34.75
CA ALA A 8 57.48 -52.70 35.14
C ALA A 8 57.21 -52.61 36.68
N PRO A 9 55.98 -52.44 37.26
CA PRO A 9 54.59 -52.20 36.77
C PRO A 9 53.71 -51.21 37.64
N SER A 10 52.38 -51.19 37.36
CA SER A 10 51.17 -51.03 38.24
C SER A 10 50.63 -49.67 38.79
N GLU A 11 49.36 -49.42 38.41
CA GLU A 11 48.14 -48.93 39.14
C GLU A 11 47.87 -47.44 39.55
N LEU A 12 46.55 -47.14 39.44
CA LEU A 12 45.69 -45.93 39.57
C LEU A 12 45.69 -45.27 40.99
N PRO A 13 45.07 -44.08 41.31
CA PRO A 13 43.73 -43.59 40.87
C PRO A 13 43.47 -42.05 40.79
N GLY A 14 42.29 -41.63 40.33
CA GLY A 14 41.87 -40.23 40.47
C GLY A 14 40.53 -39.80 39.83
N GLY A 15 39.43 -39.94 40.60
CA GLY A 15 38.41 -38.88 40.75
C GLY A 15 37.48 -38.51 39.58
N ARG A 16 36.24 -39.06 39.60
CA ARG A 16 35.06 -38.47 38.94
C ARG A 16 34.69 -37.12 39.57
N LYS A 17 34.42 -36.10 38.77
CA LYS A 17 33.53 -34.98 39.15
C LYS A 17 32.47 -34.71 38.08
N LYS A 18 31.21 -34.74 38.53
CA LYS A 18 29.99 -34.35 37.81
C LYS A 18 30.01 -32.85 37.50
N GLY A 19 29.63 -32.46 36.29
CA GLY A 19 29.26 -31.10 35.93
C GLY A 19 27.84 -31.08 35.37
N ARG A 20 26.90 -30.56 36.15
CA ARG A 20 25.51 -30.22 35.77
C ARG A 20 25.44 -28.69 35.80
N ILE A 21 25.07 -28.08 34.68
CA ILE A 21 24.64 -26.68 34.52
C ILE A 21 23.84 -26.68 33.19
N SER A 22 22.51 -26.75 33.19
CA SER A 22 21.51 -25.71 33.46
C SER A 22 21.49 -24.59 32.42
N GLY A 23 20.34 -24.41 31.76
CA GLY A 23 19.92 -23.13 31.18
C GLY A 23 20.10 -22.99 29.68
N SER A 24 19.16 -23.49 28.89
CA SER A 24 18.94 -23.03 27.53
C SER A 24 18.29 -21.64 27.56
N GLU A 25 19.09 -20.60 27.41
CA GLU A 25 18.59 -19.26 27.11
C GLU A 25 18.11 -19.20 25.66
N VAL A 26 16.85 -18.81 25.52
CA VAL A 26 16.16 -18.55 24.27
C VAL A 26 16.69 -17.22 23.73
N GLY A 27 17.54 -17.28 22.71
CA GLY A 27 18.15 -16.10 22.09
C GLY A 27 17.09 -15.22 21.40
N PHE A 28 16.62 -14.20 22.11
CA PHE A 28 15.89 -13.07 21.54
C PHE A 28 16.88 -12.30 20.63
N ARG A 29 16.76 -12.49 19.31
CA ARG A 29 17.52 -11.68 18.34
C ARG A 29 17.01 -10.24 18.40
N ARG A 30 17.71 -9.39 19.14
CA ARG A 30 17.60 -7.93 19.01
C ARG A 30 18.10 -7.55 17.62
N CYS A 31 17.18 -7.20 16.71
CA CYS A 31 17.56 -6.57 15.46
C CYS A 31 17.93 -5.11 15.76
N ALA A 32 19.13 -4.72 15.35
CA ALA A 32 19.69 -3.42 15.64
C ALA A 32 18.84 -2.31 15.02
N HIS A 33 18.47 -1.35 15.87
CA HIS A 33 17.91 -0.06 15.50
C HIS A 33 18.97 0.68 14.67
N ARG A 34 18.86 0.62 13.33
CA ARG A 34 19.74 1.36 12.44
C ARG A 34 19.13 2.74 12.25
N GLN A 35 19.55 3.66 13.12
CA GLN A 35 19.40 5.10 12.93
C GLN A 35 20.02 5.48 11.58
N ILE A 36 19.19 5.80 10.59
CA ILE A 36 19.66 6.45 9.37
C ILE A 36 19.55 7.95 9.64
N GLY A 37 20.69 8.54 9.97
CA GLY A 37 20.85 9.99 10.09
C GLY A 37 20.58 10.65 8.75
N PHE A 38 19.65 11.59 8.76
CA PHE A 38 19.33 12.49 7.65
C PHE A 38 20.49 13.49 7.51
N ALA A 39 21.44 13.20 6.62
CA ALA A 39 22.51 14.13 6.28
C ALA A 39 22.00 15.16 5.27
N LEU A 40 21.69 16.36 5.76
CA LEU A 40 21.52 17.56 4.94
C LEU A 40 22.86 17.91 4.29
N SER A 41 23.05 17.51 3.04
CA SER A 41 24.11 18.03 2.17
C SER A 41 23.52 19.18 1.35
N GLN A 42 23.93 20.39 1.71
CA GLN A 42 23.75 21.59 0.90
C GLN A 42 24.52 21.43 -0.40
N ALA A 43 23.80 21.20 -1.50
CA ALA A 43 24.31 21.35 -2.85
C ALA A 43 23.49 22.45 -3.53
N GLU A 44 24.05 23.66 -3.54
CA GLU A 44 23.56 24.78 -4.34
C GLU A 44 23.51 24.34 -5.82
N ARG A 45 22.31 24.33 -6.40
CA ARG A 45 22.13 24.14 -7.85
C ARG A 45 21.94 25.52 -8.50
N PRO A 46 22.64 25.83 -9.59
CA PRO A 46 22.54 27.13 -10.26
C PRO A 46 21.15 27.28 -10.90
N VAL A 47 20.56 28.46 -10.69
CA VAL A 47 19.35 28.93 -11.36
C VAL A 47 19.67 29.14 -12.84
N LEU A 48 19.11 28.30 -13.71
CA LEU A 48 19.08 28.56 -15.15
C LEU A 48 17.82 29.37 -15.45
N ASP A 49 18.03 30.60 -15.92
CA ASP A 49 17.00 31.50 -16.44
C ASP A 49 16.25 30.83 -17.62
N ALA A 50 14.99 30.47 -17.40
CA ALA A 50 14.09 30.05 -18.46
C ALA A 50 13.35 31.27 -19.02
N GLN A 51 13.72 31.68 -20.24
CA GLN A 51 12.94 32.65 -21.02
C GLN A 51 11.67 31.96 -21.58
N PRO A 52 10.51 32.63 -21.61
CA PRO A 52 9.26 32.03 -22.08
C PRO A 52 9.20 31.98 -23.61
N HIS A 53 8.97 30.80 -24.17
CA HIS A 53 8.60 30.61 -25.57
C HIS A 53 7.06 30.56 -25.73
N PRO A 54 6.52 31.08 -26.84
CA PRO A 54 5.08 31.23 -27.02
C PRO A 54 4.39 29.87 -27.28
N ILE A 55 3.27 29.67 -26.59
CA ILE A 55 2.36 28.54 -26.75
C ILE A 55 1.52 28.76 -28.00
N SER A 56 1.71 27.93 -29.03
CA SER A 56 0.78 27.81 -30.14
C SER A 56 -0.35 26.86 -29.74
N SER A 57 -1.56 27.40 -29.73
CA SER A 57 -2.83 26.73 -29.51
C SER A 57 -3.16 25.81 -30.67
N ASP A 58 -3.29 24.50 -30.43
CA ASP A 58 -4.09 23.58 -31.25
C ASP A 58 -4.05 22.18 -30.62
N GLU A 59 -4.84 21.93 -29.57
CA GLU A 59 -5.32 20.57 -29.21
C GLU A 59 -6.64 20.71 -28.42
N GLY A 60 -7.76 20.63 -29.12
CA GLY A 60 -9.11 20.80 -28.56
C GLY A 60 -10.14 19.83 -29.13
N SER A 61 -9.74 18.65 -29.61
CA SER A 61 -10.68 17.69 -30.22
C SER A 61 -10.68 16.30 -29.57
N ASP A 62 -9.59 15.87 -28.92
CA ASP A 62 -9.53 14.54 -28.29
C ASP A 62 -10.11 14.52 -26.86
N GLN A 63 -10.18 15.68 -26.19
CA GLN A 63 -10.61 15.81 -24.80
C GLN A 63 -12.13 15.61 -24.60
N ASP A 64 -12.94 16.08 -25.55
CA ASP A 64 -14.41 15.94 -25.51
C ASP A 64 -14.84 14.48 -25.75
N GLN A 65 -14.02 13.72 -26.49
CA GLN A 65 -14.30 12.31 -26.79
C GLN A 65 -14.06 11.39 -25.59
N PHE A 66 -13.18 11.78 -24.65
CA PHE A 66 -12.94 11.02 -23.43
C PHE A 66 -14.02 11.26 -22.37
N ASP A 67 -14.45 12.52 -22.19
CA ASP A 67 -15.51 12.87 -21.24
C ASP A 67 -16.85 12.21 -21.61
N HIS A 68 -17.17 12.12 -22.90
CA HIS A 68 -18.39 11.43 -23.38
C HIS A 68 -18.37 9.91 -23.11
N ARG A 69 -17.20 9.29 -23.02
CA ARG A 69 -17.04 7.84 -22.76
C ARG A 69 -17.24 7.48 -21.28
N ILE A 70 -16.98 8.43 -20.38
CA ILE A 70 -17.22 8.28 -18.93
C ILE A 70 -18.73 8.34 -18.63
N ASP A 71 -19.47 9.23 -19.30
CA ASP A 71 -20.92 9.34 -19.11
C ASP A 71 -21.69 8.12 -19.66
N GLU A 72 -21.20 7.48 -20.73
CA GLU A 72 -21.79 6.25 -21.28
C GLU A 72 -21.57 5.02 -20.39
N THR A 73 -20.38 4.86 -19.79
CA THR A 73 -20.10 3.75 -18.88
C THR A 73 -20.89 3.86 -17.57
N PHE A 74 -21.21 5.08 -17.12
CA PHE A 74 -22.08 5.33 -15.96
C PHE A 74 -23.56 5.02 -16.24
N SER A 75 -24.05 5.29 -17.46
CA SER A 75 -25.44 5.03 -17.83
C SER A 75 -25.77 3.54 -18.01
N ILE A 76 -24.81 2.74 -18.47
CA ILE A 76 -25.04 1.29 -18.72
C ILE A 76 -25.20 0.50 -17.40
N ALA A 77 -24.49 0.88 -16.34
CA ALA A 77 -24.56 0.21 -15.04
C ALA A 77 -25.91 0.36 -14.32
N SER A 78 -26.77 1.28 -14.77
CA SER A 78 -28.07 1.58 -14.13
C SER A 78 -29.21 0.63 -14.54
N SER A 79 -29.00 -0.33 -15.46
CA SER A 79 -30.10 -1.06 -16.11
C SER A 79 -30.25 -2.55 -15.77
N MET A 80 -29.42 -3.14 -14.89
CA MET A 80 -29.56 -4.57 -14.55
C MET A 80 -29.36 -4.83 -13.07
N GLY A 81 -30.45 -5.12 -12.34
CA GLY A 81 -30.38 -5.52 -10.94
C GLY A 81 -31.70 -5.47 -10.17
N ALA A 82 -32.77 -6.12 -10.67
CA ALA A 82 -33.95 -6.39 -9.86
C ALA A 82 -33.68 -7.62 -8.97
N GLY A 83 -33.38 -7.40 -7.68
CA GLY A 83 -33.16 -8.47 -6.72
C GLY A 83 -33.42 -8.03 -5.27
N GLY A 84 -34.64 -8.31 -4.78
CA GLY A 84 -35.01 -8.48 -3.36
C GLY A 84 -34.98 -7.23 -2.44
N PRO A 85 -35.96 -7.01 -1.56
CA PRO A 85 -35.91 -5.93 -0.58
C PRO A 85 -34.98 -6.32 0.56
N THR A 86 -33.69 -5.97 0.47
CA THR A 86 -32.89 -5.79 1.69
C THR A 86 -33.32 -4.45 2.28
N SER A 87 -33.94 -4.48 3.46
CA SER A 87 -34.26 -3.26 4.20
C SER A 87 -32.97 -2.68 4.79
N SER A 88 -32.09 -2.14 3.94
CA SER A 88 -31.18 -1.09 4.37
C SER A 88 -32.02 0.18 4.43
N THR A 89 -32.23 0.74 5.61
CA THR A 89 -32.66 2.13 5.70
C THR A 89 -31.56 2.93 5.01
N PRO A 90 -31.77 3.51 3.81
CA PRO A 90 -30.74 4.33 3.19
C PRO A 90 -30.42 5.45 4.18
N ASN A 91 -29.14 5.75 4.44
CA ASN A 91 -28.82 6.88 5.29
C ASN A 91 -29.55 8.10 4.72
N PRO A 92 -30.43 8.75 5.50
CA PRO A 92 -31.26 9.84 4.97
C PRO A 92 -30.44 11.08 4.58
N PHE A 93 -29.13 11.07 4.82
CA PHE A 93 -28.22 12.17 4.58
C PHE A 93 -27.05 11.73 3.69
N LYS A 94 -27.13 12.04 2.41
CA LYS A 94 -25.96 12.09 1.53
C LYS A 94 -25.20 13.38 1.83
N VAL A 95 -24.30 13.31 2.82
CA VAL A 95 -23.52 14.46 3.29
C VAL A 95 -22.45 14.87 2.28
N PHE A 96 -21.88 13.89 1.57
CA PHE A 96 -20.76 14.12 0.65
C PHE A 96 -21.19 13.95 -0.81
N ASP A 97 -21.08 15.04 -1.57
CA ASP A 97 -21.19 14.99 -3.02
C ASP A 97 -19.90 14.44 -3.64
N ARG A 98 -19.99 13.19 -4.11
CA ARG A 98 -18.92 12.45 -4.75
C ARG A 98 -18.43 13.13 -6.04
N SER A 99 -19.33 13.74 -6.81
CA SER A 99 -18.98 14.42 -8.06
C SER A 99 -18.15 15.69 -7.80
N SER A 100 -18.52 16.47 -6.79
CA SER A 100 -17.74 17.61 -6.33
C SER A 100 -16.38 17.19 -5.79
N LYS A 101 -16.30 16.08 -5.06
CA LYS A 101 -15.02 15.54 -4.56
C LYS A 101 -14.10 15.08 -5.68
N LEU A 102 -14.63 14.39 -6.69
CA LEU A 102 -13.87 14.04 -7.90
C LEU A 102 -13.31 15.29 -8.60
N LYS A 103 -14.15 16.31 -8.83
CA LYS A 103 -13.72 17.58 -9.41
C LYS A 103 -12.67 18.29 -8.55
N GLN A 104 -12.77 18.22 -7.22
CA GLN A 104 -11.76 18.77 -6.31
C GLN A 104 -10.42 18.03 -6.45
N LYS A 105 -10.42 16.69 -6.43
CA LYS A 105 -9.22 15.86 -6.62
C LYS A 105 -8.55 16.14 -7.97
N SER A 106 -9.31 16.08 -9.07
CA SER A 106 -8.83 16.33 -10.43
C SER A 106 -8.20 17.73 -10.57
N ARG A 107 -8.91 18.78 -10.12
CA ARG A 107 -8.39 20.16 -10.16
C ARG A 107 -7.12 20.34 -9.33
N ALA A 108 -7.01 19.69 -8.16
CA ALA A 108 -5.83 19.80 -7.31
C ALA A 108 -4.57 19.25 -8.00
N VAL A 109 -4.70 18.15 -8.74
CA VAL A 109 -3.60 17.56 -9.50
C VAL A 109 -3.26 18.41 -10.72
N ARG A 110 -4.26 18.76 -11.53
CA ARG A 110 -4.06 19.49 -12.80
C ARG A 110 -3.52 20.91 -12.62
N LYS A 111 -3.80 21.55 -11.47
CA LYS A 111 -3.37 22.92 -11.21
C LYS A 111 -1.87 23.03 -11.02
N ASP A 112 -1.28 22.15 -10.22
CA ASP A 112 0.15 22.17 -9.89
C ASP A 112 0.58 20.81 -9.33
N ILE A 113 1.10 19.94 -10.21
CA ILE A 113 1.60 18.61 -9.83
C ILE A 113 2.78 18.72 -8.86
N GLY A 114 3.67 19.71 -9.04
CA GLY A 114 4.83 19.91 -8.19
C GLY A 114 4.42 20.23 -6.75
N ARG A 115 3.50 21.17 -6.56
CA ARG A 115 2.97 21.52 -5.24
C ARG A 115 2.12 20.40 -4.63
N ASN A 116 1.39 19.65 -5.45
CA ASN A 116 0.64 18.48 -5.00
C ASN A 116 1.58 17.42 -4.40
N ARG A 117 2.74 17.15 -5.05
CA ARG A 117 3.78 16.25 -4.51
C ARG A 117 4.37 16.74 -3.20
N VAL A 118 4.56 18.05 -3.04
CA VAL A 118 5.06 18.63 -1.78
C VAL A 118 4.11 18.36 -0.61
N THR A 119 2.82 18.14 -0.84
CA THR A 119 1.85 17.88 0.24
C THR A 119 1.69 16.40 0.62
N ASP A 120 2.34 15.49 -0.12
CA ASP A 120 2.16 14.04 0.10
C ASP A 120 2.82 13.54 1.39
N TYR A 121 3.75 14.30 1.99
CA TYR A 121 4.46 13.89 3.22
C TYR A 121 3.52 13.44 4.34
N LEU A 122 2.39 14.13 4.56
CA LEU A 122 1.42 13.71 5.58
C LEU A 122 0.80 12.35 5.28
N ARG A 123 0.52 12.10 4.00
CA ARG A 123 -0.07 10.84 3.54
C ARG A 123 0.96 9.72 3.60
N ASP A 124 2.20 10.01 3.24
CA ASP A 124 3.32 9.07 3.28
C ASP A 124 3.65 8.64 4.73
N GLU A 125 3.60 9.56 5.70
CA GLU A 125 3.78 9.21 7.12
C GLU A 125 2.66 8.29 7.64
N VAL A 126 1.40 8.58 7.29
CA VAL A 126 0.27 7.70 7.69
C VAL A 126 0.35 6.35 6.97
N ALA A 127 0.75 6.34 5.71
CA ALA A 127 0.96 5.12 4.92
C ALA A 127 2.06 4.25 5.53
N PHE A 128 3.19 4.84 5.91
CA PHE A 128 4.27 4.16 6.60
C PHE A 128 3.78 3.51 7.90
N GLY A 129 3.07 4.27 8.74
CA GLY A 129 2.53 3.75 10.00
C GLY A 129 1.49 2.63 9.79
N LEU A 130 0.72 2.68 8.70
CA LEU A 130 -0.24 1.63 8.36
C LEU A 130 0.47 0.33 7.95
N VAL A 131 1.50 0.42 7.11
CA VAL A 131 2.30 -0.75 6.70
C VAL A 131 3.10 -1.32 7.86
N ASP A 132 3.62 -0.48 8.76
CA ASP A 132 4.33 -0.96 9.95
C ASP A 132 3.42 -1.86 10.81
N ARG A 133 2.16 -1.44 11.03
CA ARG A 133 1.16 -2.26 11.74
C ARG A 133 0.74 -3.51 10.98
N LEU A 134 0.71 -3.46 9.64
CA LEU A 134 0.42 -4.66 8.83
C LEU A 134 1.44 -5.78 9.11
N ARG A 135 2.68 -5.44 9.45
CA ARG A 135 3.76 -6.42 9.69
C ARG A 135 3.61 -7.18 11.01
N ASP A 136 2.90 -6.59 11.96
CA ASP A 136 2.55 -7.25 13.23
C ASP A 136 1.53 -8.38 13.01
N ILE A 137 0.80 -8.36 11.89
CA ILE A 137 -0.13 -9.43 11.53
C ILE A 137 0.67 -10.66 11.08
N ARG A 138 0.47 -11.78 11.78
CA ARG A 138 1.15 -13.07 11.49
C ARG A 138 0.85 -13.63 10.11
N ARG A 139 -0.30 -13.28 9.53
CA ARG A 139 -0.74 -13.74 8.20
C ARG A 139 0.02 -12.99 7.11
N ARG A 140 0.33 -13.70 6.01
CA ARG A 140 0.91 -13.12 4.80
C ARG A 140 -0.19 -12.95 3.75
N TYR A 141 -0.16 -11.83 3.06
CA TYR A 141 -1.08 -11.46 1.99
C TYR A 141 -0.23 -11.21 0.74
N ASP A 142 -0.44 -12.02 -0.29
CA ASP A 142 0.25 -11.86 -1.57
C ASP A 142 -0.41 -10.78 -2.42
N GLN A 143 -1.71 -10.54 -2.21
CA GLN A 143 -2.49 -9.52 -2.91
C GLN A 143 -3.10 -8.50 -1.95
N ILE A 144 -2.82 -7.22 -2.20
CA ILE A 144 -3.33 -6.09 -1.42
C ILE A 144 -4.15 -5.18 -2.32
N LEU A 145 -5.39 -4.90 -1.90
CA LEU A 145 -6.25 -3.87 -2.47
C LEU A 145 -6.17 -2.60 -1.63
N GLU A 146 -5.86 -1.47 -2.25
CA GLU A 146 -5.95 -0.14 -1.63
C GLU A 146 -7.14 0.64 -2.18
N PHE A 147 -8.06 1.02 -1.29
CA PHE A 147 -9.13 1.97 -1.57
C PHE A 147 -8.69 3.41 -1.36
N GLY A 148 -9.06 4.26 -2.32
CA GLY A 148 -8.69 5.67 -2.36
C GLY A 148 -7.20 5.89 -2.36
N ALA A 149 -6.46 5.12 -3.16
CA ALA A 149 -5.01 5.06 -3.21
C ALA A 149 -4.34 6.40 -3.58
N GLY A 150 -5.07 7.26 -4.32
CA GLY A 150 -4.51 8.45 -4.92
C GLY A 150 -3.25 8.10 -5.74
N PRO A 151 -2.10 8.75 -5.48
CA PRO A 151 -0.87 8.46 -6.23
C PRO A 151 -0.18 7.13 -5.84
N GLY A 152 -0.70 6.40 -4.86
CA GLY A 152 -0.13 5.14 -4.39
C GLY A 152 0.87 5.29 -3.23
N SER A 153 0.52 6.07 -2.20
CA SER A 153 1.40 6.28 -1.03
C SER A 153 1.74 4.99 -0.27
N LEU A 154 0.90 3.95 -0.31
CA LEU A 154 1.23 2.66 0.31
C LEU A 154 2.27 1.86 -0.47
N VAL A 155 2.46 2.13 -1.77
CA VAL A 155 3.30 1.28 -2.63
C VAL A 155 4.74 1.24 -2.13
N LYS A 156 5.36 2.39 -1.86
CA LYS A 156 6.75 2.46 -1.38
C LYS A 156 6.97 1.70 -0.07
N PRO A 157 6.24 1.99 1.03
CA PRO A 157 6.43 1.24 2.26
C PRO A 157 6.06 -0.23 2.09
N LEU A 158 5.04 -0.61 1.29
CA LEU A 158 4.76 -2.02 1.04
C LEU A 158 5.93 -2.76 0.39
N LEU A 159 6.62 -2.15 -0.57
CA LEU A 159 7.82 -2.71 -1.20
C LEU A 159 8.99 -2.83 -0.22
N ASP A 160 9.27 -1.78 0.55
CA ASP A 160 10.43 -1.76 1.45
C ASP A 160 10.31 -2.81 2.56
N PHE A 161 9.08 -3.16 2.92
CA PHE A 161 8.80 -3.73 4.23
C PHE A 161 7.95 -4.99 4.27
N TYR A 162 7.11 -5.21 3.26
CA TYR A 162 6.15 -6.31 3.23
C TYR A 162 6.31 -7.21 2.01
N LEU A 163 6.65 -6.63 0.84
CA LEU A 163 6.86 -7.31 -0.44
C LEU A 163 5.69 -8.22 -0.86
N PRO A 164 4.48 -7.68 -1.11
CA PRO A 164 3.39 -8.45 -1.71
C PRO A 164 3.75 -8.86 -3.15
N GLN A 165 2.99 -9.77 -3.76
CA GLN A 165 3.13 -10.14 -5.19
C GLN A 165 2.34 -9.20 -6.09
N LYS A 166 1.19 -8.71 -5.60
CA LYS A 166 0.27 -7.85 -6.36
C LYS A 166 -0.33 -6.75 -5.49
N ILE A 167 -0.37 -5.54 -6.03
CA ILE A 167 -1.03 -4.38 -5.43
C ILE A 167 -2.07 -3.85 -6.41
N VAL A 168 -3.33 -3.77 -5.98
CA VAL A 168 -4.42 -3.17 -6.74
C VAL A 168 -4.74 -1.81 -6.13
N LEU A 169 -4.45 -0.75 -6.88
CA LEU A 169 -4.69 0.63 -6.47
C LEU A 169 -6.02 1.09 -7.05
N THR A 170 -6.90 1.60 -6.19
CA THR A 170 -8.22 2.07 -6.62
C THR A 170 -8.49 3.48 -6.14
N ASP A 171 -9.01 4.33 -7.02
CA ASP A 171 -9.51 5.66 -6.67
C ASP A 171 -10.55 6.09 -7.70
N SER A 172 -11.52 6.88 -7.26
CA SER A 172 -12.46 7.61 -8.12
C SER A 172 -11.79 8.51 -9.17
N CYS A 173 -10.61 9.06 -8.86
CA CYS A 173 -9.96 10.09 -9.66
C CYS A 173 -8.82 9.52 -10.52
N PRO A 174 -8.98 9.44 -11.86
CA PRO A 174 -7.92 8.95 -12.73
C PRO A 174 -6.68 9.86 -12.73
N ASP A 175 -6.84 11.19 -12.74
CA ASP A 175 -5.68 12.09 -12.76
C ASP A 175 -4.73 11.84 -11.58
N LEU A 176 -5.28 11.51 -10.41
CA LEU A 176 -4.50 11.22 -9.21
C LEU A 176 -3.87 9.83 -9.25
N LEU A 177 -4.61 8.83 -9.74
CA LEU A 177 -4.18 7.43 -9.82
C LEU A 177 -3.02 7.20 -10.81
N TRP A 178 -2.96 7.99 -11.88
CA TRP A 178 -1.89 7.93 -12.89
C TRP A 178 -0.83 9.04 -12.75
N ARG A 179 -0.94 9.91 -11.75
CA ARG A 179 0.00 11.03 -11.52
C ARG A 179 1.46 10.58 -11.51
N ASP A 180 1.75 9.46 -10.85
CA ASP A 180 3.09 8.91 -10.67
C ASP A 180 3.24 7.52 -11.32
N LYS A 181 2.59 7.31 -12.47
CA LYS A 181 2.65 6.04 -13.23
C LYS A 181 4.07 5.61 -13.64
N GLU A 182 5.02 6.53 -13.63
CA GLU A 182 6.45 6.26 -13.91
C GLU A 182 7.10 5.41 -12.81
N PHE A 183 6.55 5.45 -11.59
CA PHE A 183 6.96 4.57 -10.51
C PHE A 183 6.32 3.19 -10.68
N CYS A 184 7.02 2.32 -11.40
CA CYS A 184 6.66 0.93 -11.67
C CYS A 184 7.85 0.01 -11.32
N PRO A 185 7.98 -0.44 -10.06
CA PRO A 185 8.98 -1.44 -9.68
C PRO A 185 8.78 -2.75 -10.45
N SER A 186 9.87 -3.45 -10.77
CA SER A 186 9.83 -4.77 -11.44
C SER A 186 9.37 -5.91 -10.54
N ASP A 187 9.48 -5.73 -9.22
CA ASP A 187 9.36 -6.82 -8.25
C ASP A 187 7.92 -7.11 -7.84
N VAL A 188 6.96 -6.22 -8.18
CA VAL A 188 5.54 -6.38 -7.84
C VAL A 188 4.64 -6.02 -9.01
N GLU A 189 3.53 -6.76 -9.15
CA GLU A 189 2.49 -6.41 -10.11
C GLU A 189 1.62 -5.27 -9.55
N ILE A 190 1.63 -4.10 -10.19
CA ILE A 190 0.77 -2.96 -9.81
C ILE A 190 -0.37 -2.82 -10.84
N SER A 191 -1.60 -3.05 -10.40
CA SER A 191 -2.81 -2.79 -11.16
C SER A 191 -3.49 -1.50 -10.67
N ARG A 192 -4.02 -0.70 -11.59
CA ARG A 192 -4.73 0.55 -11.29
C ARG A 192 -6.13 0.46 -11.85
N VAL A 193 -7.14 0.66 -11.00
CA VAL A 193 -8.56 0.56 -11.37
C VAL A 193 -9.27 1.84 -10.93
N VAL A 194 -9.91 2.53 -11.87
CA VAL A 194 -10.83 3.63 -11.52
C VAL A 194 -12.10 3.03 -10.95
N MET A 195 -12.40 3.35 -9.70
CA MET A 195 -13.57 2.82 -9.01
C MET A 195 -13.97 3.75 -7.87
N ASP A 196 -15.28 3.98 -7.70
CA ASP A 196 -15.81 4.66 -6.52
C ASP A 196 -15.85 3.68 -5.33
N GLU A 197 -15.37 4.09 -4.16
CA GLU A 197 -15.44 3.29 -2.95
C GLU A 197 -16.89 2.91 -2.59
N GLU A 198 -17.86 3.78 -2.89
CA GLU A 198 -19.29 3.49 -2.69
C GLU A 198 -19.87 2.54 -3.75
N LEU A 199 -19.14 2.23 -4.83
CA LEU A 199 -19.55 1.36 -5.94
C LEU A 199 -18.48 0.33 -6.26
N VAL A 200 -18.20 -0.54 -5.30
CA VAL A 200 -17.27 -1.66 -5.46
C VAL A 200 -17.74 -2.62 -6.57
N THR A 201 -16.93 -2.76 -7.62
CA THR A 201 -17.19 -3.58 -8.83
C THR A 201 -16.19 -4.72 -9.01
N LEU A 202 -15.45 -5.07 -7.96
CA LEU A 202 -14.49 -6.17 -7.99
C LEU A 202 -15.17 -7.52 -7.82
N GLU A 203 -14.54 -8.56 -8.37
CA GLU A 203 -15.04 -9.93 -8.29
C GLU A 203 -15.14 -10.41 -6.84
N PRO A 204 -16.21 -11.14 -6.45
CA PRO A 204 -16.33 -11.75 -5.14
C PRO A 204 -15.17 -12.71 -4.84
N GLY A 205 -14.69 -12.72 -3.59
CA GLY A 205 -13.58 -13.59 -3.17
C GLY A 205 -12.29 -13.42 -3.99
N SER A 206 -11.99 -12.21 -4.44
CA SER A 206 -10.80 -11.91 -5.25
C SER A 206 -9.65 -11.27 -4.48
N GLN A 207 -9.88 -10.73 -3.28
CA GLN A 207 -8.89 -9.91 -2.55
C GLN A 207 -8.55 -10.49 -1.19
N GLU A 208 -7.26 -10.55 -0.86
CA GLU A 208 -6.76 -11.16 0.38
C GLU A 208 -6.64 -10.16 1.52
N CYS A 209 -6.19 -8.95 1.21
CA CYS A 209 -6.07 -7.85 2.16
C CYS A 209 -6.67 -6.59 1.55
N ILE A 210 -7.54 -5.94 2.31
CA ILE A 210 -8.20 -4.69 1.91
C ILE A 210 -7.68 -3.60 2.86
N MET A 211 -7.14 -2.53 2.29
CA MET A 211 -6.57 -1.40 3.01
C MET A 211 -7.15 -0.09 2.48
N SER A 212 -7.16 0.93 3.32
CA SER A 212 -7.43 2.31 2.91
C SER A 212 -6.56 3.25 3.73
N CYS A 213 -5.96 4.23 3.08
CA CYS A 213 -5.22 5.31 3.73
C CYS A 213 -5.95 6.64 3.55
N LEU A 214 -6.56 7.15 4.63
CA LEU A 214 -7.21 8.47 4.66
C LEU A 214 -8.30 8.71 3.58
N SER A 215 -9.02 7.67 3.11
CA SER A 215 -10.09 7.85 2.10
C SER A 215 -11.51 7.66 2.65
N LEU A 216 -11.75 6.65 3.50
CA LEU A 216 -13.11 6.20 3.86
C LEU A 216 -13.98 7.24 4.59
N HIS A 217 -13.41 8.32 5.11
CA HIS A 217 -14.20 9.39 5.73
C HIS A 217 -15.06 10.19 4.74
N TRP A 218 -14.88 9.99 3.43
CA TRP A 218 -15.73 10.56 2.37
C TRP A 218 -16.84 9.62 1.88
N VAL A 219 -16.98 8.44 2.50
CA VAL A 219 -18.03 7.47 2.20
C VAL A 219 -19.29 7.82 3.00
N ASN A 220 -20.43 7.96 2.32
CA ASN A 220 -21.72 8.24 2.95
C ASN A 220 -22.27 7.02 3.70
N ASP A 221 -22.13 5.84 3.11
CA ASP A 221 -22.72 4.59 3.60
C ASP A 221 -21.64 3.56 3.96
N LEU A 222 -20.97 3.78 5.10
CA LEU A 222 -19.93 2.87 5.58
C LEU A 222 -20.43 1.43 5.85
N PRO A 223 -21.63 1.19 6.43
CA PRO A 223 -22.12 -0.18 6.60
C PRO A 223 -22.30 -0.93 5.28
N GLU A 224 -22.68 -0.23 4.22
CA GLU A 224 -22.83 -0.81 2.90
C GLU A 224 -21.47 -1.07 2.24
N PHE A 225 -20.53 -0.14 2.39
CA PHE A 225 -19.13 -0.35 2.01
C PHE A 225 -18.53 -1.59 2.68
N ASP A 226 -18.75 -1.78 3.97
CA ASP A 226 -18.27 -2.94 4.72
C ASP A 226 -18.87 -4.26 4.19
N CYS A 227 -20.16 -4.26 3.86
CA CYS A 227 -20.83 -5.42 3.23
C CYS A 227 -20.20 -5.78 1.88
N ARG A 228 -19.93 -4.77 1.04
CA ARG A 228 -19.29 -4.95 -0.26
C ARG A 228 -17.86 -5.44 -0.12
N CYS A 229 -17.10 -4.92 0.84
CA CYS A 229 -15.77 -5.41 1.18
C CYS A 229 -15.79 -6.88 1.61
N SER A 230 -16.77 -7.27 2.41
CA SER A 230 -16.95 -8.68 2.82
C SER A 230 -17.22 -9.60 1.63
N SER A 231 -17.90 -9.13 0.57
CA SER A 231 -18.16 -9.93 -0.63
C SER A 231 -16.89 -10.20 -1.45
N ILE A 232 -15.99 -9.20 -1.55
CA ILE A 232 -14.76 -9.32 -2.34
C ILE A 232 -13.60 -9.95 -1.57
N HIS A 233 -13.70 -10.00 -0.24
CA HIS A 233 -12.68 -10.58 0.62
C HIS A 233 -12.65 -12.11 0.54
N LEU A 234 -11.46 -12.68 0.39
CA LEU A 234 -11.20 -14.12 0.46
C LEU A 234 -11.40 -14.63 1.88
N SER A 235 -12.59 -15.17 2.16
CA SER A 235 -12.97 -15.63 3.50
C SER A 235 -12.28 -16.92 3.96
N ASN A 236 -11.46 -17.58 3.12
CA ASN A 236 -10.97 -18.93 3.36
C ASN A 236 -9.45 -19.07 3.18
N ARG A 237 -8.68 -18.73 4.22
CA ARG A 237 -7.38 -19.37 4.52
C ARG A 237 -7.19 -19.44 6.05
N CYS A 238 -7.74 -20.49 6.63
CA CYS A 238 -7.34 -21.00 7.94
C CYS A 238 -6.19 -21.99 7.75
#